data_AF-A0A7C9DIS2-F1
#
_entry.id   AF-A0A7C9DIS2-F1
#
_cell.length_a   1.000
_cell.length_b   1.000
_cell.length_c   1.000
_cell.angle_alpha   90.00
_cell.angle_beta   90.00
_cell.angle_gamma   90.00
#
_symmetry.space_group_name_H-M   'P 1'
#
loop_
_entity.id
_entity.type
_entity.pdbx_description
1 polymer ?
#
loop_
_entity_poly.entity_id
_entity_poly.type
_entity_poly.pdbx_seq_one_letter_code
_entity_poly.pdbx_strand_id
1 'polypeptide(L)'
;QSLGIRPRLVTQSYNREEDIDYEETFAPVARIEAIRILIAFAAHMEIKLYQIDVKSAFFNEYLKEEVYVMQPPGFENTEFSNHIFKLDKTLCGLKQAPRAYYEWLPNFLLENGFR
;
A
#
# COMPACT_ATOMS: atom_id res chain seq x y z
N GLN A 1 -31.11 -10.64 -0.09
CA GLN A 1 -30.10 -9.57 -0.20
C GLN A 1 -28.84 -10.06 0.50
N SER A 2 -27.88 -10.64 -0.23
CA SER A 2 -26.63 -11.12 0.36
C SER A 2 -25.65 -9.96 0.48
N LEU A 3 -25.27 -9.59 1.70
CA LEU A 3 -24.13 -8.71 1.92
C LEU A 3 -22.88 -9.41 1.36
N GLY A 4 -22.35 -8.90 0.24
CA GLY A 4 -21.07 -9.32 -0.32
C GLY A 4 -19.94 -8.88 0.60
N ILE A 5 -19.59 -9.72 1.58
CA ILE A 5 -18.35 -9.56 2.35
C ILE A 5 -17.20 -9.88 1.39
N ARG A 6 -16.48 -8.86 0.96
CA ARG A 6 -15.19 -9.03 0.28
C ARG A 6 -14.22 -9.68 1.27
N PRO A 7 -13.74 -10.91 1.04
CA PRO A 7 -12.74 -11.50 1.90
C PRO A 7 -11.49 -10.62 1.85
N ARG A 8 -11.12 -10.02 2.98
CA ARG A 8 -9.89 -9.25 3.11
C ARG A 8 -8.80 -10.25 3.50
N LEU A 9 -7.88 -10.53 2.57
CA LEU A 9 -6.63 -11.21 2.92
C LEU A 9 -5.83 -10.25 3.79
N VAL A 10 -5.72 -10.55 5.08
CA VAL A 10 -4.83 -9.84 6.00
C VAL A 10 -3.67 -10.77 6.25
N THR A 11 -2.47 -10.36 5.81
CA THR A 11 -1.26 -11.16 5.98
C THR A 11 -0.77 -11.06 7.42
N GLN A 12 -0.62 -12.21 8.09
CA GLN A 12 0.03 -12.28 9.39
C GLN A 12 1.55 -12.31 9.13
N SER A 13 2.22 -11.17 9.28
CA SER A 13 3.66 -11.07 9.05
C SER A 13 4.44 -11.72 10.21
N TYR A 14 4.93 -12.94 10.00
CA TYR A 14 5.95 -13.54 10.86
C TYR A 14 7.32 -13.08 10.36
N ASN A 15 8.03 -12.29 11.17
CA ASN A 15 9.35 -11.71 10.89
C ASN A 15 10.40 -12.79 10.60
N ARG A 16 11.19 -12.67 9.51
CA ARG A 16 12.67 -12.74 9.56
C ARG A 16 13.33 -12.45 8.21
N GLU A 17 14.09 -11.35 8.14
CA GLU A 17 15.41 -11.30 7.49
C GLU A 17 16.16 -10.04 8.00
N GLU A 18 17.25 -10.20 8.74
CA GLU A 18 17.91 -9.14 9.54
C GLU A 18 18.63 -8.00 8.77
N ASP A 19 18.31 -7.74 7.50
CA ASP A 19 19.14 -6.87 6.64
C ASP A 19 18.38 -5.78 5.85
N ILE A 20 17.10 -5.54 6.15
CA ILE A 20 16.32 -4.46 5.53
C ILE A 20 16.13 -3.38 6.57
N ASP A 21 16.75 -2.21 6.41
CA ASP A 21 16.68 -1.12 7.39
C ASP A 21 15.21 -0.82 7.81
N TYR A 22 14.88 -1.23 9.04
CA TYR A 22 13.52 -1.48 9.52
C TYR A 22 12.85 -0.26 10.17
N GLU A 23 13.50 0.91 10.18
CA GLU A 23 13.06 2.08 10.94
C GLU A 23 12.32 3.17 10.13
N GLU A 24 12.39 3.19 8.81
CA GLU A 24 11.67 4.21 8.05
C GLU A 24 10.17 3.90 7.97
N THR A 25 9.38 4.62 8.75
CA THR A 25 7.92 4.60 8.67
C THR A 25 7.48 5.35 7.41
N PHE A 26 7.45 4.66 6.26
CA PHE A 26 7.17 5.21 4.91
C PHE A 26 5.71 5.68 4.67
N ALA A 27 4.90 5.91 5.71
CA ALA A 27 3.59 6.51 5.56
C ALA A 27 3.69 8.02 5.82
N PRO A 28 3.73 8.89 4.78
CA PRO A 28 3.76 10.33 4.98
C PRO A 28 2.37 10.80 5.43
N VAL A 29 2.11 10.71 6.73
CA VAL A 29 0.95 11.39 7.31
C VAL A 29 1.30 12.88 7.38
N ALA A 30 0.77 13.65 6.43
CA ALA A 30 0.92 15.10 6.46
C ALA A 30 0.36 15.65 7.78
N ARG A 31 1.17 16.48 8.45
CA ARG A 31 0.74 17.14 9.69
C ARG A 31 -0.41 18.11 9.41
N ILE A 32 -1.37 18.20 10.33
CA ILE A 32 -2.55 19.05 10.15
C ILE A 32 -2.16 20.53 10.03
N GLU A 33 -1.08 20.95 10.69
CA GLU A 33 -0.52 22.29 10.60
C GLU A 33 -0.03 22.60 9.19
N ALA A 34 0.67 21.65 8.56
CA ALA A 34 1.16 21.80 7.18
C ALA A 34 -0.01 21.89 6.18
N ILE A 35 -1.05 21.07 6.36
CA ILE A 35 -2.27 21.12 5.54
C ILE A 35 -2.95 22.49 5.67
N ARG A 36 -3.07 23.01 6.90
CA ARG A 36 -3.66 24.34 7.14
C ARG A 36 -2.87 25.46 6.46
N ILE A 37 -1.54 25.43 6.56
CA ILE A 37 -0.66 26.40 5.89
C ILE A 37 -0.83 26.32 4.37
N LEU A 38 -0.85 25.11 3.80
CA LEU A 38 -1.06 24.90 2.36
C LEU A 38 -2.40 25.46 1.88
N ILE A 39 -3.48 25.19 2.61
CA ILE A 39 -4.82 25.71 2.27
C ILE A 39 -4.85 27.25 2.38
N ALA A 40 -4.30 27.82 3.44
CA ALA A 40 -4.25 29.28 3.62
C ALA A 40 -3.45 29.95 2.49
N PHE A 41 -2.32 29.35 2.11
CA PHE A 41 -1.49 29.82 1.01
C PHE A 41 -2.22 29.75 -0.34
N ALA A 42 -2.86 28.60 -0.63
CA ALA A 42 -3.63 28.44 -1.85
C ALA A 42 -4.80 29.43 -1.93
N ALA A 43 -5.51 29.68 -0.82
CA ALA A 43 -6.56 30.68 -0.75
C ALA A 43 -6.02 32.11 -1.00
N HIS A 44 -4.85 32.44 -0.46
CA HIS A 44 -4.21 33.74 -0.68
C HIS A 44 -3.74 33.95 -2.12
N MET A 45 -3.25 32.88 -2.76
CA MET A 45 -2.72 32.92 -4.13
C MET A 45 -3.76 32.59 -5.21
N GLU A 46 -5.03 32.41 -4.82
CA GLU A 46 -6.12 32.00 -5.72
C GLU A 46 -5.81 30.68 -6.49
N ILE A 47 -5.03 29.79 -5.86
CA ILE A 47 -4.68 28.49 -6.43
C ILE A 47 -5.79 27.49 -6.11
N LYS A 48 -6.25 26.78 -7.15
CA LYS A 48 -7.21 25.69 -6.98
C LYS A 48 -6.51 24.41 -6.52
N LEU A 49 -6.84 23.96 -5.32
CA LEU A 49 -6.38 22.68 -4.77
C LEU A 49 -7.30 21.54 -5.21
N TYR A 50 -6.69 20.38 -5.47
CA TYR A 50 -7.39 19.12 -5.75
C TYR A 50 -6.95 18.07 -4.72
N GLN A 51 -7.90 17.31 -4.19
CA GLN A 51 -7.65 16.18 -3.31
C GLN A 51 -8.00 14.89 -4.03
N ILE A 52 -7.13 13.88 -3.91
CA ILE A 52 -7.33 12.55 -4.50
C ILE A 52 -7.31 11.53 -3.36
N ASP A 53 -8.34 10.69 -3.31
CA ASP A 53 -8.44 9.54 -2.39
C ASP A 53 -8.18 8.23 -3.17
N VAL A 54 -7.04 7.60 -2.92
CA VAL A 54 -6.62 6.38 -3.63
C VAL A 54 -7.00 5.14 -2.82
N LYS A 55 -8.16 4.56 -3.13
CA LYS A 55 -8.74 3.42 -2.40
C LYS A 55 -7.92 2.12 -2.48
N SER A 56 -7.07 1.98 -3.49
CA SER A 56 -6.31 0.75 -3.78
C SER A 56 -4.80 0.99 -3.84
N ALA A 57 -4.31 2.01 -3.13
CA ALA A 57 -2.90 2.39 -3.11
C ALA A 57 -1.96 1.18 -2.93
N PHE A 58 -2.31 0.29 -1.99
CA PHE A 58 -1.50 -0.87 -1.63
C PHE A 58 -1.80 -2.16 -2.39
N PHE A 59 -2.63 -2.15 -3.45
CA PHE A 59 -3.00 -3.36 -4.18
C PHE A 59 -2.59 -3.33 -5.65
N ASN A 60 -2.07 -2.20 -6.13
CA ASN A 60 -1.82 -2.02 -7.56
C ASN A 60 -0.36 -2.16 -7.96
N GLU A 61 0.51 -2.36 -6.99
CA GLU A 61 1.95 -2.37 -7.21
C GLU A 61 2.52 -3.76 -7.03
N TYR A 62 3.50 -4.08 -7.88
CA TYR A 62 4.29 -5.30 -7.78
C TYR A 62 5.32 -5.21 -6.66
N LEU A 63 5.47 -6.29 -5.90
CA LEU A 63 6.53 -6.40 -4.90
C LEU A 63 7.88 -6.58 -5.61
N LYS A 64 8.88 -5.77 -5.24
CA LYS A 64 10.28 -5.97 -5.67
C LYS A 64 10.94 -7.14 -4.94
N GLU A 65 10.53 -7.35 -3.69
CA GLU A 65 11.01 -8.42 -2.82
C GLU A 65 10.13 -9.66 -2.94
N GLU A 66 10.72 -10.85 -2.78
CA GLU A 66 9.96 -12.08 -2.75
C GLU A 66 9.26 -12.26 -1.39
N VAL A 67 7.96 -11.99 -1.36
CA VAL A 67 7.15 -12.22 -0.16
C VAL A 67 6.34 -13.49 -0.33
N TYR A 68 6.45 -14.39 0.63
CA TYR A 68 5.66 -15.62 0.70
C TYR A 68 4.67 -15.57 1.86
N VAL A 69 3.48 -16.12 1.66
CA VAL A 69 2.44 -16.22 2.68
C VAL A 69 1.89 -17.64 2.77
N MET A 70 1.44 -18.01 3.96
CA MET A 70 0.69 -19.25 4.13
C MET A 70 -0.59 -19.22 3.31
N GLN A 71 -1.08 -20.42 2.98
CA GLN A 71 -2.35 -20.56 2.29
C GLN A 71 -3.45 -19.92 3.15
N PRO A 72 -4.27 -19.02 2.57
CA PRO A 72 -5.31 -18.36 3.32
C PRO A 72 -6.43 -19.35 3.67
N PRO A 73 -7.09 -19.18 4.83
CA PRO A 73 -8.21 -20.02 5.21
C PRO A 73 -9.29 -20.03 4.11
N GLY A 74 -9.68 -21.23 3.66
CA GLY A 74 -10.66 -21.40 2.58
C GLY A 74 -10.09 -21.39 1.15
N PHE A 75 -8.78 -21.22 0.99
CA PHE A 75 -8.04 -21.38 -0.28
C PHE A 75 -6.93 -22.45 -0.18
N GLU A 76 -6.97 -23.26 0.88
CA GLU A 76 -6.03 -24.35 1.11
C GLU A 76 -6.22 -25.46 0.07
N ASN A 77 -5.12 -25.85 -0.55
CA ASN A 77 -5.07 -26.99 -1.45
C ASN A 77 -4.86 -28.27 -0.63
N THR A 78 -5.82 -29.20 -0.72
CA THR A 78 -5.80 -30.46 0.03
C THR A 78 -4.71 -31.43 -0.43
N GLU A 79 -4.28 -31.36 -1.70
CA GLU A 79 -3.18 -32.18 -2.22
C GLU A 79 -1.80 -31.58 -1.88
N PHE A 80 -1.76 -30.27 -1.70
CA PHE A 80 -0.54 -29.50 -1.49
C PHE A 80 -0.63 -28.65 -0.21
N SER A 81 -0.99 -29.29 0.90
CA SER A 81 -1.23 -28.61 2.19
C SER A 81 -0.01 -27.82 2.72
N ASN A 82 1.20 -28.26 2.37
CA ASN A 82 2.44 -27.62 2.81
C ASN A 82 2.93 -26.51 1.86
N HIS A 83 2.20 -26.18 0.79
CA HIS A 83 2.61 -25.11 -0.11
C HIS A 83 2.37 -23.73 0.50
N ILE A 84 3.18 -22.77 0.03
CA ILE A 84 3.08 -21.35 0.35
C ILE A 84 2.83 -20.58 -0.95
N PHE A 85 2.15 -19.44 -0.85
CA PHE A 85 1.89 -18.59 -2.00
C PHE A 85 2.93 -17.48 -2.07
N LYS A 86 3.48 -17.25 -3.27
CA LYS A 86 4.26 -16.06 -3.57
C LYS A 86 3.30 -14.91 -3.88
N LEU A 87 3.53 -13.75 -3.27
CA LEU A 87 2.78 -12.54 -3.56
C LEU A 87 3.48 -11.76 -4.67
N ASP A 88 2.78 -11.58 -5.79
CA ASP A 88 3.26 -10.70 -6.86
C ASP A 88 2.95 -9.24 -6.59
N LYS A 89 1.87 -8.95 -5.85
CA LYS A 89 1.41 -7.59 -5.54
C LYS A 89 1.39 -7.32 -4.05
N THR A 90 1.52 -6.05 -3.71
CA THR A 90 1.37 -5.56 -2.35
C THR A 90 -0.04 -5.89 -1.81
N LEU A 91 -0.11 -6.20 -0.52
CA LEU A 91 -1.35 -6.39 0.23
C LEU A 91 -1.37 -5.40 1.40
N CYS A 92 -2.56 -4.93 1.73
CA CYS A 92 -2.76 -4.09 2.91
C CYS A 92 -2.31 -4.85 4.18
N GLY A 93 -1.41 -4.23 4.96
CA GLY A 93 -0.84 -4.83 6.16
C GLY A 93 0.56 -5.43 5.98
N LEU A 94 1.06 -5.55 4.74
CA LEU A 94 2.49 -5.82 4.52
C LEU A 94 3.31 -4.61 4.92
N LYS A 95 4.41 -4.86 5.64
CA LYS A 95 5.37 -3.81 6.03
C LYS A 95 6.01 -3.15 4.81
N GLN A 96 6.13 -3.87 3.70
CA GLN A 96 6.68 -3.38 2.44
C GLN A 96 5.69 -2.50 1.66
N ALA A 97 4.37 -2.63 1.89
CA ALA A 97 3.37 -1.96 1.06
C ALA A 97 3.47 -0.42 1.04
N PRO A 98 3.78 0.28 2.16
CA PRO A 98 3.97 1.73 2.15
C PRO A 98 5.19 2.19 1.34
N ARG A 99 6.33 1.51 1.48
CA ARG A 99 7.56 1.83 0.74
C ARG A 99 7.34 1.67 -0.76
N ALA A 100 6.80 0.52 -1.12
CA ALA A 100 6.53 0.16 -2.49
C ALA A 100 5.58 1.24 -3.11
N TYR A 101 4.49 1.59 -2.42
CA TYR A 101 3.57 2.64 -2.90
C TYR A 101 4.25 4.00 -3.09
N TYR A 102 5.17 4.37 -2.19
CA TYR A 102 5.95 5.61 -2.29
C TYR A 102 6.88 5.63 -3.51
N GLU A 103 7.45 4.49 -3.89
CA GLU A 103 8.28 4.37 -5.09
C GLU A 103 7.45 4.35 -6.39
N TRP A 104 6.24 3.79 -6.34
CA TRP A 104 5.33 3.72 -7.49
C TRP A 104 4.64 5.06 -7.81
N LEU A 105 4.17 5.77 -6.78
CA LEU A 105 3.30 6.94 -6.94
C LEU A 105 3.90 8.05 -7.82
N PRO A 106 5.19 8.45 -7.67
CA PRO A 106 5.79 9.47 -8.53
C PRO A 106 5.78 9.06 -10.01
N ASN A 107 6.14 7.81 -10.31
CA ASN A 107 6.15 7.30 -11.68
C ASN A 107 4.73 7.31 -12.28
N PHE A 108 3.74 6.83 -11.51
CA PHE A 108 2.34 6.86 -11.94
C PHE A 108 1.87 8.30 -12.24
N LEU A 109 2.19 9.26 -11.37
CA LEU A 109 1.81 10.66 -11.58
C LEU A 109 2.47 11.24 -12.84
N LEU A 110 3.76 10.99 -13.03
CA LEU A 110 4.51 11.44 -14.21
C LEU A 110 3.95 10.84 -15.52
N GLU A 111 3.68 9.54 -15.54
CA GLU A 111 3.08 8.84 -16.69
C GLU A 111 1.70 9.39 -17.06
N ASN A 112 0.94 9.86 -16.06
CA ASN A 112 -0.38 10.47 -16.25
C ASN A 112 -0.33 11.98 -16.49
N GLY A 113 0.87 12.56 -16.67
CA GLY A 113 1.05 13.96 -17.05
C GLY A 113 0.97 14.96 -15.89
N PHE A 114 0.97 14.49 -14.64
CA PHE A 114 1.12 15.37 -13.48
C PHE A 114 2.60 15.76 -13.36
N ARG A 115 2.87 17.07 -13.36
CA ARG A 115 4.21 17.66 -13.26
C ARG A 115 4.29 18.60 -12.06
#